data_AF-A0A352X2H6-F1
#
_entry.id   AF-A0A352X2H6-F1
#
_cell.length_a   1.000
_cell.length_b   1.000
_cell.length_c   1.000
_cell.angle_alpha   90.00
_cell.angle_beta   90.00
_cell.angle_gamma   90.00
#
_symmetry.space_group_name_H-M   'P 1'
#
loop_
_entity.id
_entity.type
_entity.pdbx_description
1 polymer ?
#
loop_
_entity_poly.entity_id
_entity_poly.type
_entity_poly.pdbx_seq_one_letter_code
_entity_poly.pdbx_strand_id
1 'polypeptide(L)'
;MKKIALLLSLILCFTTFLICPSAQAAGEWEMISPYLRFQGGNVYYGSYENGAQWNLNVGSGERKFTPHIEFKDPYVIPPNVVVSLTGIDGDKNSNARLTITPINITEKGFDIEYKTWWDTLITSVWASWTAFGE
;
A
#
# COMPACT_ATOMS: atom_id res chain seq x y z
N MET A 1 -52.11 -15.03 -26.51
CA MET A 1 -50.73 -14.82 -26.99
C MET A 1 -49.88 -13.98 -26.03
N LYS A 2 -50.24 -12.74 -25.68
CA LYS A 2 -49.45 -11.88 -24.77
C LYS A 2 -49.15 -12.49 -23.38
N LYS A 3 -50.12 -13.19 -22.78
CA LYS A 3 -49.94 -13.88 -21.48
C LYS A 3 -48.94 -15.04 -21.53
N ILE A 4 -48.87 -15.75 -22.67
CA ILE A 4 -47.95 -16.88 -22.88
C ILE A 4 -46.52 -16.35 -23.08
N ALA A 5 -46.36 -15.28 -23.85
CA ALA A 5 -45.07 -14.62 -24.03
C ALA A 5 -44.50 -14.07 -22.70
N LEU A 6 -45.37 -13.51 -21.86
CA LEU A 6 -44.98 -13.01 -20.54
C LEU A 6 -44.55 -14.14 -19.60
N LEU A 7 -45.26 -15.28 -19.63
CA LEU A 7 -44.92 -16.46 -18.84
C LEU A 7 -43.58 -17.07 -19.29
N LEU A 8 -43.35 -17.17 -20.60
CA LEU A 8 -42.09 -17.69 -21.15
C LEU A 8 -40.91 -16.75 -20.85
N SER A 9 -41.11 -15.43 -20.90
CA SER A 9 -40.09 -14.46 -20.49
C SER A 9 -39.78 -14.56 -18.99
N LEU A 10 -40.78 -14.79 -18.16
CA LEU A 10 -40.60 -14.94 -16.71
C LEU A 10 -39.83 -16.23 -16.39
N ILE A 11 -40.16 -17.33 -17.08
CA ILE A 11 -39.45 -18.60 -16.95
C ILE A 11 -38.00 -18.43 -17.41
N LEU A 12 -37.75 -17.77 -18.55
CA LEU A 12 -36.40 -17.52 -19.04
C LEU A 12 -35.58 -16.71 -18.02
N CYS A 13 -36.13 -15.62 -17.47
CA CYS A 13 -35.46 -14.84 -16.41
C CYS A 13 -35.22 -15.63 -15.13
N PHE A 14 -36.15 -16.51 -14.73
CA PHE A 14 -35.97 -17.32 -13.53
C PHE A 14 -34.90 -18.39 -13.74
N THR A 15 -34.86 -18.99 -14.94
CA THR A 15 -33.83 -19.98 -15.29
C THR A 15 -32.45 -19.35 -15.42
N THR A 16 -32.32 -18.14 -15.98
CA THR A 16 -31.03 -17.43 -16.00
C THR A 16 -30.60 -17.05 -14.59
N PHE A 17 -31.51 -16.65 -13.71
CA PHE A 17 -31.17 -16.36 -12.31
C PHE A 17 -30.70 -17.59 -11.52
N LEU A 18 -31.24 -18.77 -11.82
CA LEU A 18 -30.89 -20.02 -11.12
C LEU A 18 -29.66 -20.74 -11.68
N ILE A 19 -29.29 -20.48 -12.94
CA ILE A 19 -28.18 -21.16 -13.63
C ILE A 19 -26.93 -20.26 -13.70
N CYS A 20 -27.06 -18.94 -13.53
CA CYS A 20 -25.92 -18.03 -13.59
C CYS A 20 -25.07 -18.11 -12.30
N PRO A 21 -23.82 -18.60 -12.36
CA PRO A 21 -22.97 -18.76 -11.17
C PRO A 21 -22.72 -17.43 -10.44
N SER A 22 -22.76 -16.30 -11.17
CA SER A 22 -22.58 -14.97 -10.60
C SER A 22 -23.79 -14.48 -9.80
N ALA A 23 -25.00 -15.02 -10.04
CA ALA A 23 -26.21 -14.69 -9.27
C ALA A 23 -26.32 -15.51 -7.98
N GLN A 24 -25.77 -16.73 -7.95
CA GLN A 24 -25.64 -17.55 -6.74
C GLN A 24 -24.46 -17.18 -5.84
N ALA A 25 -23.55 -16.31 -6.29
CA ALA A 25 -22.44 -15.83 -5.50
C ALA A 25 -22.89 -14.80 -4.45
N ALA A 26 -23.56 -15.30 -3.41
CA ALA A 26 -23.81 -14.59 -2.16
C ALA A 26 -22.64 -14.77 -1.16
N GLY A 27 -21.46 -15.15 -1.65
CA GLY A 27 -20.20 -15.14 -0.91
C GLY A 27 -19.37 -13.95 -1.37
N GLU A 28 -18.66 -13.30 -0.45
CA GLU A 28 -17.61 -12.33 -0.78
C GLU A 28 -16.73 -12.89 -1.90
N TRP A 29 -16.59 -12.15 -2.99
CA TRP A 29 -15.63 -12.48 -4.04
C TRP A 29 -14.24 -12.16 -3.51
N GLU A 30 -13.61 -13.12 -2.85
CA GLU A 30 -12.19 -13.04 -2.56
C GLU A 30 -11.41 -13.34 -3.84
N MET A 31 -10.55 -12.40 -4.25
CA MET A 31 -9.54 -12.64 -5.27
C MET A 31 -8.45 -13.56 -4.70
N ILE A 32 -8.72 -14.86 -4.63
CA ILE A 32 -7.76 -15.87 -4.17
C ILE A 32 -6.94 -16.33 -5.37
N SER A 33 -5.94 -15.54 -5.77
CA SER A 33 -4.88 -16.04 -6.65
C SER A 33 -3.80 -16.69 -5.80
N PRO A 34 -3.43 -17.96 -6.00
CA PRO A 34 -2.29 -18.55 -5.29
C PRO A 34 -0.96 -17.91 -5.70
N TYR A 35 -0.95 -17.15 -6.80
CA TYR A 35 0.22 -16.50 -7.37
C TYR A 35 0.26 -14.99 -7.16
N LEU A 36 -0.79 -14.34 -6.65
CA LEU A 36 -0.74 -12.89 -6.43
C LEU A 36 -0.96 -12.60 -4.95
N ARG A 37 0.13 -12.21 -4.28
CA ARG A 37 0.16 -11.89 -2.86
C ARG A 37 0.24 -10.39 -2.66
N PHE A 38 -0.62 -9.89 -1.78
CA PHE A 38 -0.58 -8.51 -1.31
C PHE A 38 -0.15 -8.49 0.15
N GLN A 39 0.83 -7.66 0.44
CA GLN A 39 1.22 -7.31 1.81
C GLN A 39 1.23 -5.79 1.91
N GLY A 40 0.96 -5.27 3.10
CA GLY A 40 0.94 -3.83 3.31
C GLY A 40 0.99 -3.48 4.78
N GLY A 41 1.31 -2.22 5.05
CA GLY A 41 1.42 -1.73 6.40
C GLY A 41 1.48 -0.21 6.45
N ASN A 42 1.32 0.31 7.66
CA ASN A 42 1.56 1.71 7.96
C ASN A 42 2.80 1.78 8.84
N VAL A 43 3.63 2.78 8.59
CA VAL A 43 4.85 3.04 9.34
C VAL A 43 4.91 4.50 9.73
N TYR A 44 5.57 4.75 10.84
CA TYR A 44 5.77 6.09 11.37
C TYR A 44 7.18 6.17 11.95
N TYR A 45 7.89 7.22 11.57
CA TYR A 45 9.24 7.50 12.02
C TYR A 45 9.36 8.97 12.38
N GLY A 46 10.05 9.25 13.48
CA GLY A 46 10.13 10.59 14.03
C GLY A 46 11.17 10.72 15.13
N SER A 47 11.49 11.97 15.44
CA SER A 47 12.52 12.30 16.42
C SER A 47 12.23 11.82 17.83
N TYR A 48 10.95 11.74 18.23
CA TYR A 48 10.56 11.26 19.56
C TYR A 48 10.70 9.75 19.66
N GLU A 49 10.36 9.02 18.60
CA GLU A 49 10.29 7.56 18.57
C GLU A 49 11.65 6.92 18.29
N ASN A 50 12.42 7.51 17.39
CA ASN A 50 13.71 6.97 16.94
C ASN A 50 14.91 7.69 17.57
N GLY A 51 14.68 8.79 18.31
CA GLY A 51 15.70 9.52 19.04
C GLY A 51 16.88 9.91 18.15
N ALA A 52 18.10 9.57 18.59
CA ALA A 52 19.34 9.91 17.91
C ALA A 52 19.52 9.26 16.52
N GLN A 53 18.74 8.22 16.18
CA GLN A 53 18.79 7.64 14.84
C GLN A 53 18.08 8.51 13.81
N TRP A 54 17.12 9.34 14.24
CA TRP A 54 16.43 10.28 13.38
C TRP A 54 17.26 11.55 13.20
N ASN A 55 17.72 11.79 11.98
CA ASN A 55 18.60 12.90 11.64
C ASN A 55 17.95 13.94 10.70
N LEU A 56 16.68 13.78 10.33
CA LEU A 56 16.01 14.68 9.39
C LEU A 56 15.54 16.00 10.03
N ASN A 57 15.54 16.09 11.37
CA ASN A 57 15.20 17.28 12.13
C ASN A 57 16.40 18.14 12.56
N VAL A 58 17.63 17.75 12.19
CA VAL A 58 18.85 18.45 12.57
C VAL A 58 19.80 18.60 11.38
N GLY A 59 20.69 19.59 11.44
CA GLY A 59 21.68 19.86 10.40
C GLY A 59 21.10 20.50 9.14
N SER A 60 21.87 20.45 8.06
CA SER A 60 21.51 21.00 6.75
C SER A 60 22.14 20.16 5.63
N GLY A 61 21.78 20.45 4.39
CA GLY A 61 22.19 19.65 3.24
C GLY A 61 21.42 18.33 3.17
N GLU A 62 21.87 17.42 2.30
CA GLU A 62 21.22 16.13 2.10
C GLU A 62 21.35 15.26 3.36
N ARG A 63 20.21 14.76 3.84
CA ARG A 63 20.10 13.86 4.99
C ARG A 63 19.13 12.74 4.67
N LYS A 64 19.45 11.54 5.15
CA LYS A 64 18.71 10.32 4.88
C LYS A 64 18.50 9.51 6.16
N PHE A 65 17.34 8.87 6.24
CA PHE A 65 16.98 7.87 7.23
C PHE A 65 16.36 6.69 6.50
N THR A 66 16.88 5.47 6.73
CA THR A 66 16.59 4.30 5.89
C THR A 66 16.27 3.06 6.74
N PRO A 67 15.06 2.95 7.28
CA PRO A 67 14.61 1.76 8.00
C PRO A 67 14.29 0.60 7.05
N HIS A 68 14.48 -0.62 7.56
CA HIS A 68 14.12 -1.86 6.88
C HIS A 68 12.70 -2.31 7.24
N ILE A 69 11.96 -2.84 6.27
CA ILE A 69 10.64 -3.45 6.43
C ILE A 69 10.72 -4.91 5.98
N GLU A 70 10.45 -5.81 6.92
CA GLU A 70 10.33 -7.24 6.64
C GLU A 70 8.91 -7.57 6.16
N PHE A 71 8.83 -8.35 5.09
CA PHE A 71 7.57 -8.97 4.70
C PHE A 71 7.23 -10.09 5.69
N LYS A 72 5.94 -10.22 6.00
CA LYS A 72 5.45 -11.29 6.88
C LYS A 72 5.71 -12.66 6.27
N ASP A 73 5.44 -12.77 4.97
CA ASP A 73 5.67 -13.98 4.17
C ASP A 73 6.61 -13.62 3.02
N PRO A 74 7.72 -14.37 2.80
CA PRO A 74 8.59 -14.12 1.66
C PRO A 74 7.87 -14.37 0.32
N TYR A 75 8.21 -13.57 -0.69
CA TYR A 75 7.81 -13.76 -2.08
C TYR A 75 8.72 -14.78 -2.79
N VAL A 76 8.31 -15.27 -3.96
CA VAL A 76 9.13 -16.16 -4.78
C VAL A 76 10.22 -15.37 -5.53
N ILE A 77 9.85 -14.17 -5.97
CA ILE A 77 10.75 -13.18 -6.59
C ILE A 77 10.48 -11.80 -5.95
N PRO A 78 11.43 -10.84 -6.03
CA PRO A 78 11.20 -9.51 -5.45
C PRO A 78 9.90 -8.88 -5.98
N PRO A 79 8.96 -8.48 -5.09
CA PRO A 79 7.67 -7.94 -5.50
C PRO A 79 7.79 -6.50 -6.00
N ASN A 80 6.70 -5.97 -6.58
CA ASN A 80 6.58 -4.52 -6.76
C ASN A 80 6.19 -3.89 -5.43
N VAL A 81 6.84 -2.78 -5.06
CA VAL A 81 6.56 -2.05 -3.83
C VAL A 81 6.19 -0.61 -4.14
N VAL A 82 5.09 -0.15 -3.55
CA VAL A 82 4.67 1.25 -3.57
C VAL A 82 4.68 1.77 -2.14
N VAL A 83 5.29 2.94 -1.94
CA VAL A 83 5.27 3.66 -0.67
C VAL A 83 4.59 5.02 -0.89
N SER A 84 3.61 5.33 -0.06
CA SER A 84 2.83 6.56 -0.13
C SER A 84 3.04 7.40 1.13
N LEU A 85 3.20 8.71 0.96
CA LEU A 85 3.27 9.66 2.08
C LEU A 85 1.87 9.84 2.62
N THR A 86 1.66 9.57 3.91
CA THR A 86 0.35 9.72 4.57
C THR A 86 0.32 10.86 5.57
N GLY A 87 1.48 11.41 5.96
CA GLY A 87 1.59 12.60 6.79
C GLY A 87 3.04 13.08 6.96
N ILE A 88 3.21 14.35 7.30
CA ILE A 88 4.52 14.95 7.60
C ILE A 88 4.36 16.03 8.68
N ASP A 89 5.25 16.04 9.66
CA ASP A 89 5.45 17.15 10.60
C ASP A 89 6.83 17.75 10.32
N GLY A 90 6.86 19.03 9.92
CA GLY A 90 8.06 19.74 9.50
C GLY A 90 8.12 21.15 10.07
N ASP A 91 9.34 21.69 10.16
CA ASP A 91 9.55 23.03 10.70
C ASP A 91 8.90 24.11 9.84
N LYS A 92 8.18 25.03 10.49
CA LYS A 92 7.40 26.10 9.85
C LYS A 92 8.24 27.17 9.13
N ASN A 93 9.55 27.23 9.39
CA ASN A 93 10.43 28.30 8.89
C ASN A 93 11.25 27.88 7.66
N SER A 94 11.10 26.64 7.19
CA SER A 94 11.83 26.09 6.03
C SER A 94 10.85 25.55 4.99
N ASN A 95 11.28 25.45 3.72
CA ASN A 95 10.42 24.85 2.70
C ASN A 95 10.27 23.34 2.97
N ALA A 96 9.08 22.79 2.70
CA ALA A 96 8.85 21.36 2.77
C ALA A 96 9.54 20.64 1.59
N ARG A 97 10.56 19.84 1.91
CA ARG A 97 11.32 19.05 0.93
C ARG A 97 11.53 17.65 1.49
N LEU A 98 10.79 16.68 0.96
CA LEU A 98 10.85 15.29 1.37
C LEU A 98 10.71 14.40 0.14
N THR A 99 11.51 13.35 0.07
CA THR A 99 11.30 12.21 -0.82
C THR A 99 11.23 10.95 0.01
N ILE A 100 10.28 10.07 -0.31
CA ILE A 100 10.21 8.72 0.24
C ILE A 100 10.32 7.75 -0.93
N THR A 101 11.16 6.73 -0.81
CA THR A 101 11.39 5.81 -1.94
C THR A 101 11.65 4.41 -1.41
N PRO A 102 10.93 3.38 -1.90
CA PRO A 102 11.32 2.00 -1.64
C PRO A 102 12.62 1.70 -2.38
N ILE A 103 13.61 1.17 -1.68
CA ILE A 103 14.90 0.75 -2.25
C ILE A 103 15.24 -0.66 -1.74
N ASN A 104 16.25 -1.28 -2.34
CA ASN A 104 16.76 -2.59 -1.91
C ASN A 104 15.67 -3.67 -1.76
N ILE A 105 14.72 -3.70 -2.68
CA ILE A 105 13.59 -4.65 -2.64
C ILE A 105 14.13 -6.06 -2.91
N THR A 106 13.82 -6.98 -2.00
CA THR A 106 14.15 -8.41 -2.08
C THR A 106 12.88 -9.23 -1.89
N GLU A 107 12.99 -10.55 -1.94
CA GLU A 107 11.91 -11.49 -1.65
C GLU A 107 11.41 -11.40 -0.20
N LYS A 108 12.27 -10.92 0.72
CA LYS A 108 12.03 -10.96 2.17
C LYS A 108 11.64 -9.60 2.76
N GLY A 109 11.89 -8.51 2.05
CA GLY A 109 11.68 -7.18 2.56
C GLY A 109 12.29 -6.12 1.64
N PHE A 110 12.24 -4.87 2.10
CA PHE A 110 12.76 -3.71 1.40
C PHE A 110 13.12 -2.62 2.41
N ASP A 111 13.82 -1.58 1.96
CA ASP A 111 14.07 -0.39 2.79
C ASP A 111 13.24 0.79 2.29
N ILE A 112 12.87 1.69 3.19
CA ILE A 112 12.27 2.99 2.83
C ILE A 112 13.32 4.08 3.01
N GLU A 113 13.84 4.68 1.95
CA GLU A 113 14.68 5.86 2.06
C GLU A 113 13.82 7.11 2.26
N TYR A 114 13.89 7.72 3.44
CA TYR A 114 13.41 9.07 3.70
C TYR A 114 14.55 10.05 3.47
N LYS A 115 14.37 11.00 2.56
CA LYS A 115 15.40 11.97 2.20
C LYS A 115 14.89 13.41 2.28
N THR A 116 15.66 14.27 2.93
CA THR A 116 15.45 15.73 2.93
C THR A 116 16.76 16.45 2.53
N TRP A 117 16.68 17.75 2.23
CA TRP A 117 17.85 18.52 1.83
C TRP A 117 17.74 20.00 2.19
N TRP A 118 18.84 20.72 2.00
CA TRP A 118 18.98 22.14 2.30
C TRP A 118 18.72 22.44 3.78
N ASP A 119 17.96 23.47 4.10
CA ASP A 119 17.59 23.91 5.45
C ASP A 119 16.32 23.23 5.99
N THR A 120 15.71 22.30 5.26
CA THR A 120 14.47 21.64 5.67
C THR A 120 14.70 20.82 6.94
N LEU A 121 13.79 20.94 7.92
CA LEU A 121 13.78 20.11 9.13
C LEU A 121 12.45 19.36 9.22
N ILE A 122 12.52 18.03 9.38
CA ILE A 122 11.36 17.15 9.45
C ILE A 122 11.38 16.44 10.80
N THR A 123 10.36 16.69 11.62
CA THR A 123 10.22 16.11 12.96
C THR A 123 9.73 14.68 12.88
N SER A 124 8.76 14.39 12.00
CA SER A 124 8.23 13.05 11.81
C SER A 124 7.52 12.87 10.46
N VAL A 125 7.37 11.61 10.04
CA VAL A 125 6.77 11.20 8.77
C VAL A 125 5.91 9.95 8.99
N TRP A 126 4.71 9.94 8.39
CA TRP A 126 3.86 8.78 8.27
C TRP A 126 3.85 8.30 6.82
N ALA A 127 3.95 7.00 6.63
CA ALA A 127 3.83 6.39 5.32
C ALA A 127 2.97 5.12 5.36
N SER A 128 2.33 4.82 4.25
CA SER A 128 1.77 3.50 3.99
C SER A 128 2.57 2.82 2.87
N TRP A 129 2.64 1.50 2.92
CA TRP A 129 3.27 0.72 1.87
C TRP A 129 2.41 -0.46 1.46
N THR A 130 2.52 -0.82 0.19
CA THR A 130 1.90 -2.01 -0.40
C THR A 130 2.93 -2.72 -1.26
N ALA A 131 3.12 -4.02 -1.01
CA ALA A 131 3.88 -4.92 -1.84
C ALA A 131 2.92 -5.88 -2.57
N PHE A 132 3.16 -6.11 -3.86
CA PHE A 132 2.36 -7.03 -4.66
C PHE A 132 3.19 -7.75 -5.72
N GLY A 133 2.97 -9.06 -5.86
CA GLY A 133 3.75 -9.93 -6.72
C GLY A 133 3.48 -11.41 -6.42
N GLU A 134 4.35 -12.28 -6.90
CA GLU A 134 4.22 -13.74 -6.78
C GLU A 134 5.00 -14.35 -5.60
#